data_AF-A0A650CW41-F1
#
_entry.id   AF-A0A650CW41-F1
#
_cell.length_a   1.000
_cell.length_b   1.000
_cell.length_c   1.000
_cell.angle_alpha   90.00
_cell.angle_beta   90.00
_cell.angle_gamma   90.00
#
_symmetry.space_group_name_H-M   'P 1'
#
loop_
_entity.id
_entity.type
_entity.pdbx_description
1 polymer ?
#
loop_
_entity_poly.entity_id
_entity_poly.type
_entity_poly.pdbx_seq_one_letter_code
_entity_poly.pdbx_strand_id
1 'polypeptide(L)' 'MKSTITVNKEVKELLERKKKELEIKLNKPLSWDDFFKYIFTEREEKMPKLSYEEAEILKRIVEEDRKNWKTREFA' A
#
# COMPACT_ATOMS: atom_id res chain seq x y z
N MET A 1 22.86 8.27 -5.23
CA MET A 1 23.13 7.89 -3.82
C MET A 1 22.78 6.42 -3.65
N LYS A 2 23.67 5.61 -3.07
CA LYS A 2 23.34 4.23 -2.67
C LYS A 2 23.05 4.25 -1.18
N SER A 3 21.83 3.91 -0.81
CA SER A 3 21.39 3.83 0.58
C SER A 3 21.42 2.38 1.00
N THR A 4 22.27 2.01 1.96
CA THR A 4 22.28 0.66 2.50
C THR A 4 21.27 0.59 3.63
N ILE A 5 20.28 -0.30 3.51
CA ILE A 5 19.31 -0.57 4.57
C ILE A 5 19.78 -1.82 5.32
N THR A 6 20.06 -1.65 6.60
CA THR A 6 20.38 -2.78 7.48
C THR A 6 19.09 -3.28 8.12
N VAL A 7 18.82 -4.58 7.99
CA VAL A 7 17.71 -5.26 8.66
C VAL A 7 18.26 -6.34 9.58
N ASN A 8 17.49 -6.73 10.60
CA ASN A 8 17.88 -7.85 11.45
C ASN A 8 17.90 -9.17 10.64
N LYS A 9 18.54 -10.20 11.20
CA LYS A 9 18.72 -11.49 10.52
C LYS A 9 17.39 -12.15 10.13
N GLU A 10 16.41 -12.12 11.04
CA GLU A 10 15.08 -12.71 10.84
C GLU A 10 14.34 -12.07 9.66
N VAL A 11 14.35 -10.73 9.58
CA VAL A 11 13.73 -10.00 8.48
C VAL A 11 14.45 -10.28 7.17
N LYS A 12 15.79 -10.40 7.19
CA LYS A 12 16.55 -10.77 5.99
C LYS A 12 16.15 -12.15 5.46
N GLU A 13 16.05 -13.16 6.34
CA GLU A 13 15.64 -14.52 5.96
C GLU A 13 14.21 -14.54 5.39
N LEU A 14 13.32 -13.75 5.99
CA LEU A 14 11.94 -13.63 5.53
C LEU A 14 11.87 -12.99 4.13
N LEU A 15 12.63 -11.92 3.89
CA LEU A 15 12.72 -11.26 2.58
C LEU A 15 13.29 -12.19 1.52
N GLU A 16 14.33 -12.98 1.84
CA GLU A 16 14.92 -13.94 0.91
C GLU A 16 13.94 -15.05 0.52
N ARG A 17 13.16 -15.57 1.49
CA ARG A 17 12.10 -16.55 1.20
C ARG A 17 11.03 -15.96 0.28
N LYS A 18 10.54 -14.76 0.59
CA LYS A 18 9.53 -14.07 -0.22
C LYS A 18 10.01 -13.78 -1.64
N LYS A 19 11.28 -13.41 -1.79
CA LYS A 19 11.89 -13.20 -3.10
C LYS A 19 11.88 -14.48 -3.92
N LYS A 20 12.31 -15.61 -3.35
CA LYS A 20 12.30 -16.92 -4.02
C LYS A 20 10.90 -17.37 -4.41
N GLU A 21 9.91 -17.20 -3.53
CA GLU A 21 8.50 -17.49 -3.84
C GLU A 21 8.03 -16.71 -5.09
N LEU A 22 8.41 -15.44 -5.18
CA LEU A 22 8.05 -14.57 -6.30
C LEU A 22 8.77 -14.97 -7.60
N GLU A 23 10.05 -15.32 -7.52
CA GLU A 23 10.84 -15.81 -8.66
C GLU A 23 10.25 -17.10 -9.24
N ILE A 24 9.79 -18.02 -8.38
CA ILE A 24 9.09 -19.24 -8.79
C ILE A 24 7.75 -18.88 -9.47
N LYS A 25 6.96 -17.99 -8.86
CA LYS A 25 5.66 -17.56 -9.39
C LYS A 25 5.78 -16.89 -10.78
N LEU A 26 6.84 -16.11 -10.99
CA LEU A 26 7.09 -15.38 -12.24
C LEU A 26 7.99 -16.14 -13.21
N ASN A 27 8.47 -17.33 -12.83
CA ASN A 27 9.40 -18.17 -13.58
C ASN A 27 10.62 -17.40 -14.13
N LYS A 28 11.15 -16.45 -13.34
CA LYS A 28 12.31 -15.63 -13.72
C LYS A 28 13.12 -15.19 -12.50
N PRO A 29 14.45 -15.04 -12.62
CA PRO A 29 15.26 -14.46 -11.55
C PRO A 29 14.94 -12.97 -11.38
N LEU A 30 15.01 -12.48 -10.14
CA LEU A 30 14.71 -11.08 -9.81
C LEU A 30 15.89 -10.42 -9.11
N SER A 31 16.13 -9.15 -9.40
CA SER A 31 16.95 -8.31 -8.55
C SER A 31 16.19 -7.94 -7.26
N TRP A 32 16.90 -7.45 -6.24
CA TRP A 32 16.23 -6.90 -5.05
C TRP A 32 15.38 -5.68 -5.40
N ASP A 33 15.84 -4.84 -6.33
CA ASP A 33 15.11 -3.66 -6.78
C ASP A 33 13.80 -4.02 -7.47
N ASP A 34 13.82 -5.04 -8.34
CA ASP A 34 12.61 -5.50 -9.03
C ASP A 34 11.63 -6.18 -8.07
N PHE A 35 12.16 -6.93 -7.09
CA PHE A 35 11.35 -7.53 -6.03
C PHE A 35 10.60 -6.45 -5.23
N PHE A 36 11.31 -5.42 -4.77
CA PHE A 36 10.68 -4.35 -4.01
C PHE A 36 9.70 -3.54 -4.87
N LYS A 37 10.06 -3.21 -6.11
CA LYS A 37 9.13 -2.55 -7.05
C LYS A 37 7.85 -3.36 -7.19
N TYR A 38 7.95 -4.68 -7.46
CA TYR A 38 6.77 -5.53 -7.62
C TYR A 38 5.85 -5.52 -6.39
N ILE A 39 6.42 -5.67 -5.18
CA ILE A 39 5.64 -5.67 -3.94
C ILE A 39 4.97 -4.33 -3.67
N PHE A 40 5.66 -3.22 -3.96
CA PHE A 40 5.09 -1.89 -3.75
C PHE A 40 4.09 -1.51 -4.85
N THR A 41 4.25 -2.00 -6.07
CA THR A 41 3.29 -1.81 -7.17
C THR A 41 2.00 -2.59 -6.93
N GLU A 42 2.06 -3.85 -6.46
CA GLU A 42 0.85 -4.60 -6.05
C GLU A 42 0.08 -3.90 -4.91
N ARG A 43 0.76 -3.12 -4.06
CA ARG A 43 0.11 -2.30 -3.03
C ARG A 43 -0.52 -1.03 -3.61
N GLU A 44 0.11 -0.38 -4.59
CA GLU A 44 -0.49 0.78 -5.27
C GLU A 44 -1.75 0.41 -6.06
N GLU A 45 -1.80 -0.75 -6.70
CA GLU A 45 -3.01 -1.21 -7.41
C GLU A 45 -4.17 -1.54 -6.47
N LYS A 46 -3.88 -1.93 -5.22
CA LYS A 46 -4.91 -2.22 -4.20
C LYS A 46 -5.38 -1.00 -3.44
N MET A 47 -4.71 0.14 -3.58
CA MET A 47 -5.16 1.38 -2.97
C MET A 47 -6.10 2.07 -3.97
N PRO A 48 -7.42 2.12 -3.72
CA PRO A 48 -8.33 2.79 -4.63
C PRO A 48 -7.90 4.26 -4.77
N LYS A 49 -7.37 4.61 -5.93
CA LYS A 49 -7.03 5.99 -6.28
C LYS A 49 -8.32 6.65 -6.74
N LEU A 50 -8.84 7.56 -5.92
CA LEU A 50 -9.98 8.39 -6.30
C LEU A 50 -9.51 9.42 -7.32
N SER A 51 -10.30 9.63 -8.36
CA SER A 51 -10.20 10.84 -9.18
C SER A 51 -10.50 12.08 -8.33
N TYR A 52 -10.10 13.26 -8.83
CA TYR A 52 -10.37 14.52 -8.13
C TYR A 52 -11.86 14.73 -7.86
N GLU A 53 -12.71 14.40 -8.84
CA GLU A 53 -14.16 14.50 -8.72
C GLU A 53 -14.72 13.55 -7.66
N GLU A 54 -14.28 12.28 -7.65
CA GLU A 54 -14.71 11.30 -6.64
C GLU A 54 -14.25 11.67 -5.23
N ALA A 55 -13.03 12.23 -5.10
CA ALA A 55 -12.52 12.71 -3.83
C ALA A 55 -13.33 13.89 -3.28
N GLU A 56 -13.73 14.84 -4.14
CA GLU A 56 -14.52 16.00 -3.72
C GLU A 56 -15.96 15.61 -3.35
N ILE A 57 -16.55 14.65 -4.08
CA ILE A 57 -17.86 14.07 -3.73
C ILE A 57 -17.80 13.39 -2.35
N LEU A 58 -16.81 12.53 -2.12
CA LEU A 58 -16.64 11.85 -0.84
C LEU A 58 -16.43 12.84 0.31
N LYS A 59 -15.60 13.86 0.09
CA LYS A 59 -15.38 14.94 1.06
C LYS A 59 -16.68 15.64 1.41
N ARG A 60 -17.50 16.00 0.42
CA ARG A 60 -18.80 16.64 0.62
C ARG A 60 -19.76 15.78 1.44
N ILE A 61 -19.88 14.49 1.11
CA ILE A 61 -20.75 13.54 1.84
C ILE A 61 -20.30 13.43 3.30
N VAL A 62 -19.00 13.29 3.54
CA VAL A 62 -18.46 13.18 4.91
C VAL A 62 -18.70 14.47 5.71
N GLU A 63 -18.53 15.64 5.10
CA GLU A 63 -18.80 16.92 5.77
C GLU A 63 -20.28 17.14 6.09
N GLU A 64 -21.18 16.74 5.17
CA GLU A 64 -22.63 16.80 5.37
C GLU A 64 -23.07 15.82 6.46
N ASP A 65 -22.58 14.58 6.44
CA ASP A 65 -22.98 13.57 7.43
C ASP A 65 -22.38 13.83 8.82
N ARG A 66 -21.17 14.41 8.88
CA ARG A 66 -20.56 14.87 10.15
C ARG A 66 -21.38 15.98 10.83
N LYS A 67 -22.08 16.82 10.07
CA LYS A 67 -23.01 17.81 10.64
C LYS A 67 -24.21 17.12 11.27
N ASN A 68 -24.75 16.08 10.63
CA ASN A 68 -25.89 15.29 11.12
C ASN A 68 -25.54 14.46 12.37
N TRP A 69 -24.32 13.94 12.46
CA TRP A 69 -23.88 13.18 13.63
C TRP A 69 -23.73 14.06 14.88
N LYS A 70 -23.28 15.31 14.74
CA LYS A 70 -23.26 16.28 15.85
C LYS A 70 -24.65 16.63 16.38
N THR A 71 -25.68 16.50 15.54
CA THR A 71 -27.07 16.78 15.95
C THR A 71 -27.71 15.62 16.71
N ARG A 72 -27.23 14.38 16.51
CA ARG A 72 -27.77 13.16 17.16
C ARG A 72 -27.33 12.97 18.62
N GLU A 73 -26.24 13.59 19.07
CA GLU A 73 -25.85 13.54 20.50
C GLU A 73 -26.67 14.47 21.41
N PHE A 74 -27.62 15.23 20.86
CA PHE A 74 -28.46 16.18 21.60
C PHE A 74 -29.97 16.03 21.34
N ALA A 75 -30.43 14.85 20.90
CA ALA A 75 -31.85 14.53 20.75
C ALA A 75 -32.27 13.40 21.69
#